data_AF-A0A4Q9LS19-F1
#
_entry.id   AF-A0A4Q9LS19-F1
#
_cell.length_a   1.000
_cell.length_b   1.000
_cell.length_c   1.000
_cell.angle_alpha   90.00
_cell.angle_beta   90.00
_cell.angle_gamma   90.00
#
_symmetry.space_group_name_H-M   'P 1'
#
loop_
_entity.id
_entity.type
_entity.pdbx_description
1 polymer ?
#
loop_
_entity_poly.entity_id
_entity_poly.type
_entity_poly.pdbx_seq_one_letter_code
_entity_poly.pdbx_strand_id
1 'polypeptide(L)'
;MSSTPSKTLSHDCFIKIVQKLCNKEYEEAINYILTLQKEYNDGLLEILHAYILTELERYTEAREIPITVPTTKGYYYYITSVFKNLNKTVEFKNYVKIFGKSEEDLYEACILNGDFKGSDEIGIKMLRKSKTFMIFSCLCHIIILKENKQEKMLELLLKDEKVSLEVLYFFIKNDLLTETVQNKLFTFEELNMTYFFILKELFIKGYEINKFIEHGKSINEEIFRKCDTVNVFDFLLDYTDDWKIYQKAINENIILKPRNSLNYKFYNLLNTKSDDIGREIIINSNCFSLILKTCEILNFKKIQDLPRVYEIFIENIKNIETEKLTDDINNFTIIKEMFDIYTKEKSLINIKILLSLLIGSRNEKMLILALYVSFIHKDTFETNYEIKLIYMFICRFFCFYSEVTKMFKELSIRNIQHENLCFLWSDLNIILNLNDKNMEKKYKNFYFDTQKNFNNAVMPYLIKQKYHFAIELLEMKKSFDDSLVFKEVEKNQILAENSKTMFSDILGYKCEYLFSKMTINSRENKFIGFSLGTIYNPKISGENGINLLDNGVVELGEDGVFIELVKDIYKYQETIFKIK
;
A
#
# COMPACT_ATOMS: atom_id res chain seq x y z
N MET A 1 55.09 -14.07 7.75
CA MET A 1 53.65 -14.03 8.08
C MET A 1 53.51 -14.18 9.58
N SER A 2 53.39 -13.06 10.31
CA SER A 2 53.17 -13.07 11.75
C SER A 2 51.67 -13.15 12.03
N SER A 3 51.23 -14.26 12.61
CA SER A 3 49.90 -14.38 13.20
C SER A 3 49.81 -13.45 14.41
N THR A 4 49.22 -12.27 14.23
CA THR A 4 48.88 -11.38 15.35
C THR A 4 47.87 -12.12 16.24
N PRO A 5 48.11 -12.26 17.55
CA PRO A 5 47.15 -12.90 18.44
C PRO A 5 45.86 -12.06 18.47
N SER A 6 44.71 -12.68 18.25
CA SER A 6 43.42 -12.01 18.44
C SER A 6 43.29 -11.66 19.92
N LYS A 7 43.48 -10.38 20.27
CA LYS A 7 43.09 -9.91 21.61
C LYS A 7 41.57 -9.97 21.68
N THR A 8 41.03 -10.64 22.70
CA THR A 8 39.62 -10.57 23.08
C THR A 8 39.35 -9.23 23.77
N LEU A 9 38.18 -8.64 23.51
CA LEU A 9 37.78 -7.37 24.11
C LEU A 9 37.79 -7.47 25.65
N SER A 10 38.38 -6.48 26.33
CA SER A 10 38.37 -6.44 27.79
C SER A 10 36.97 -6.12 28.33
N HIS A 11 36.65 -6.64 29.53
CA HIS A 11 35.36 -6.39 30.18
C HIS A 11 35.11 -4.88 30.42
N ASP A 12 36.15 -4.14 30.78
CA ASP A 12 36.08 -2.70 31.02
C ASP A 12 35.75 -1.90 29.75
N CYS A 13 36.32 -2.29 28.61
CA CYS A 13 35.99 -1.68 27.32
C CYS A 13 34.52 -1.92 26.95
N PHE A 14 34.01 -3.13 27.20
CA PHE A 14 32.60 -3.44 26.99
C PHE A 14 31.67 -2.62 27.90
N ILE A 15 31.97 -2.53 29.20
CA ILE A 15 31.18 -1.73 30.15
C ILE A 15 31.10 -0.28 29.67
N LYS A 16 32.21 0.31 29.22
CA LYS A 16 32.23 1.67 28.68
C LYS A 16 31.30 1.83 27.47
N ILE A 17 31.29 0.87 26.54
CA ILE A 17 30.36 0.90 25.41
C ILE A 17 28.90 0.87 25.90
N VAL A 18 28.58 -0.04 26.82
CA VAL A 18 27.22 -0.17 27.37
C VAL A 18 26.79 1.08 28.14
N GLN A 19 27.67 1.71 28.90
CA GLN A 19 27.38 2.97 29.59
C GLN A 19 27.00 4.06 28.58
N LYS A 20 27.75 4.20 27.48
CA LYS A 20 27.42 5.13 26.41
C LYS A 20 26.08 4.82 25.75
N LEU A 21 25.79 3.54 25.52
CA LEU A 21 24.48 3.09 25.02
C LEU A 21 23.33 3.49 25.95
N CYS A 22 23.47 3.23 27.26
CA CYS A 22 22.45 3.59 28.26
C CYS A 22 22.23 5.10 28.34
N ASN A 23 23.29 5.90 28.16
CA ASN A 23 23.22 7.35 28.12
C ASN A 23 22.73 7.91 26.77
N LYS A 24 22.47 7.06 25.78
CA LYS A 24 22.13 7.44 24.38
C LYS A 24 23.22 8.27 23.68
N GLU A 25 24.47 8.11 24.10
CA GLU A 25 25.65 8.73 23.47
C GLU A 25 26.11 7.90 22.25
N TYR A 26 25.21 7.69 21.27
CA TYR A 26 25.42 6.71 20.19
C TYR A 26 26.62 7.02 19.29
N GLU A 27 26.84 8.28 18.91
CA GLU A 27 27.98 8.67 18.06
C GLU A 27 29.32 8.52 18.80
N GLU A 28 29.35 8.81 20.11
CA GLU A 28 30.55 8.58 20.93
C GLU A 28 30.83 7.08 21.09
N ALA A 29 29.78 6.26 21.24
CA ALA A 29 29.90 4.82 21.29
C ALA A 29 30.46 4.26 19.98
N ILE A 30 29.98 4.74 18.81
CA ILE A 30 30.51 4.36 17.49
C ILE A 30 32.00 4.70 17.40
N ASN A 31 32.38 5.95 17.70
CA ASN A 31 33.78 6.39 17.62
C ASN A 31 34.70 5.56 18.53
N TYR A 32 34.22 5.20 19.73
CA TYR A 32 34.96 4.34 20.63
C TYR A 32 35.10 2.92 20.09
N ILE A 33 34.03 2.33 19.55
CA ILE A 33 34.06 0.99 18.92
C ILE A 33 35.01 0.97 17.73
N LEU A 34 34.97 1.95 16.84
CA LEU A 34 35.87 2.05 15.68
C LEU A 34 37.34 2.13 16.09
N THR A 35 37.63 2.75 17.23
CA THR A 35 38.99 2.78 17.79
C THR A 35 39.41 1.39 18.28
N LEU A 36 38.52 0.69 19.00
CA LEU A 36 38.78 -0.66 19.48
C LEU A 36 38.90 -1.67 18.34
N GLN A 37 38.15 -1.54 17.25
CA GLN A 37 38.24 -2.45 16.10
C GLN A 37 39.61 -2.41 15.39
N LYS A 38 40.42 -1.37 15.60
CA LYS A 38 41.82 -1.33 15.11
C LYS A 38 42.75 -2.22 15.94
N GLU A 39 42.38 -2.51 17.19
CA GLU A 39 43.21 -3.23 18.15
C GLU A 39 42.69 -4.66 18.43
N TYR A 40 41.39 -4.88 18.27
CA TYR A 40 40.69 -6.13 18.60
C TYR A 40 39.91 -6.61 17.37
N ASN A 41 40.13 -7.87 16.98
CA ASN A 41 39.32 -8.55 15.97
C ASN A 41 38.25 -9.40 16.68
N ASP A 42 37.19 -8.75 17.14
CA ASP A 42 36.14 -9.35 17.97
C ASP A 42 34.77 -9.11 17.35
N GLY A 43 34.07 -10.19 16.98
CA GLY A 43 32.73 -10.13 16.38
C GLY A 43 31.68 -9.47 17.28
N LEU A 44 31.94 -9.35 18.58
CA LEU A 44 31.08 -8.58 19.47
C LEU A 44 31.11 -7.08 19.16
N LEU A 45 32.26 -6.53 18.78
CA LEU A 45 32.36 -5.11 18.40
C LEU A 45 31.55 -4.85 17.13
N GLU A 46 31.55 -5.78 16.18
CA GLU A 46 30.72 -5.72 14.97
C GLU A 46 29.23 -5.72 15.31
N ILE A 47 28.79 -6.60 16.22
CA ILE A 47 27.40 -6.66 16.70
C ILE A 47 27.00 -5.36 17.39
N LEU A 48 27.83 -4.84 18.29
CA LEU A 48 27.51 -3.60 19.01
C LEU A 48 27.46 -2.39 18.06
N HIS A 49 28.38 -2.34 17.09
CA HIS A 49 28.36 -1.30 16.06
C HIS A 49 27.08 -1.38 15.22
N ALA A 50 26.73 -2.58 14.73
CA ALA A 50 25.49 -2.79 13.98
C ALA A 50 24.25 -2.46 14.80
N TYR A 51 24.23 -2.85 16.08
CA TYR A 51 23.15 -2.52 17.00
C TYR A 51 22.94 -1.01 17.10
N ILE A 52 24.00 -0.23 17.37
CA ILE A 52 23.91 1.23 17.46
C ILE A 52 23.38 1.83 16.16
N LEU A 53 23.88 1.38 15.01
CA LEU A 53 23.40 1.87 13.72
C LEU A 53 21.91 1.56 13.51
N THR A 54 21.41 0.40 13.96
CA THR A 54 19.97 0.10 13.90
C THR A 54 19.12 0.95 14.87
N GLU A 55 19.69 1.36 16.00
CA GLU A 55 19.03 2.29 16.94
C GLU A 55 18.99 3.72 16.39
N LEU A 56 19.94 4.09 15.52
CA LEU A 56 19.99 5.36 14.79
C LEU A 56 19.24 5.31 13.44
N GLU A 57 18.51 4.24 13.14
CA GLU A 57 17.80 4.03 11.86
C GLU A 57 18.72 4.04 10.60
N ARG A 58 20.02 3.79 10.80
CA ARG A 58 21.06 3.71 9.75
C ARG A 58 21.21 2.27 9.22
N TYR A 59 20.10 1.66 8.80
CA TYR A 59 20.04 0.24 8.43
C TYR A 59 20.93 -0.16 7.26
N THR A 60 21.06 0.69 6.23
CA THR A 60 21.96 0.41 5.10
C THR A 60 23.40 0.26 5.57
N GLU A 61 23.86 1.13 6.48
CA GLU A 61 25.22 1.10 7.02
C GLU A 61 25.41 -0.08 7.97
N ALA A 62 24.40 -0.40 8.79
CA ALA A 62 24.43 -1.56 9.67
C ALA A 62 24.60 -2.88 8.91
N ARG A 63 24.04 -3.00 7.70
CA ARG A 63 24.16 -4.20 6.86
C ARG A 63 25.53 -4.37 6.19
N GLU A 64 26.28 -3.29 6.02
CA GLU A 64 27.63 -3.33 5.47
C GLU A 64 28.65 -3.86 6.49
N ILE A 65 28.29 -3.91 7.78
CA ILE A 65 29.14 -4.49 8.82
C ILE A 65 29.24 -6.01 8.62
N PRO A 66 30.46 -6.57 8.50
CA PRO A 66 30.68 -7.99 8.33
C PRO A 66 30.45 -8.72 9.65
N ILE A 67 29.20 -8.99 10.00
CA ILE A 67 28.86 -9.64 11.28
C ILE A 67 29.38 -11.07 11.31
N THR A 68 30.38 -11.32 12.14
CA THR A 68 30.83 -12.66 12.51
C THR A 68 29.92 -13.22 13.60
N VAL A 69 29.33 -14.41 13.39
CA VAL A 69 28.39 -15.02 14.36
C VAL A 69 29.13 -15.28 15.69
N PRO A 70 28.74 -14.61 16.80
CA PRO A 70 29.45 -14.79 18.05
C PRO A 70 29.23 -16.18 18.63
N THR A 71 30.28 -16.78 19.19
CA THR A 71 30.26 -18.10 19.83
C THR A 71 29.99 -18.03 21.34
N THR A 72 29.41 -16.92 21.81
CA THR A 72 29.22 -16.64 23.25
C THR A 72 27.77 -16.33 23.61
N LYS A 73 27.38 -16.70 24.84
CA LYS A 73 26.07 -16.43 25.44
C LYS A 73 25.99 -15.07 26.16
N GLY A 74 27.14 -14.45 26.46
CA GLY A 74 27.24 -13.25 27.33
C GLY A 74 26.43 -12.04 26.84
N TYR A 75 26.15 -11.97 25.54
CA TYR A 75 25.60 -10.78 24.87
C TYR A 75 24.32 -11.08 24.07
N TYR A 76 23.59 -12.10 24.52
CA TYR A 76 22.42 -12.66 23.84
C TYR A 76 21.43 -11.61 23.32
N TYR A 77 21.10 -10.59 24.13
CA TYR A 77 20.14 -9.55 23.75
C TYR A 77 20.58 -8.75 22.51
N TYR A 78 21.83 -8.27 22.49
CA TYR A 78 22.33 -7.47 21.37
C TYR A 78 22.44 -8.31 20.09
N ILE A 79 22.91 -9.56 20.21
CA ILE A 79 23.07 -10.48 19.08
C ILE A 79 21.72 -10.79 18.44
N THR A 80 20.74 -11.22 19.24
CA THR A 80 19.40 -11.54 18.75
C THR A 80 18.68 -10.32 18.19
N SER A 81 18.83 -9.15 18.82
CA SER A 81 18.28 -7.88 18.32
C SER A 81 18.86 -7.52 16.95
N VAL A 82 20.18 -7.58 16.77
CA VAL A 82 20.82 -7.29 15.47
C VAL A 82 20.35 -8.28 14.40
N PHE A 83 20.29 -9.57 14.70
CA PHE A 83 19.82 -10.54 13.71
C PHE A 83 18.37 -10.29 13.30
N LYS A 84 17.47 -9.96 14.24
CA LYS A 84 16.08 -9.60 13.92
C LYS A 84 15.98 -8.27 13.17
N ASN A 85 16.68 -7.24 13.62
CA ASN A 85 16.66 -5.89 13.04
C ASN A 85 17.24 -5.87 11.61
N LEU A 86 18.19 -6.74 11.30
CA LEU A 86 18.79 -6.85 9.97
C LEU A 86 18.18 -7.96 9.10
N ASN A 87 17.06 -8.55 9.54
CA ASN A 87 16.38 -9.66 8.87
C ASN A 87 17.28 -10.90 8.60
N LYS A 88 18.28 -11.13 9.46
CA LYS A 88 19.17 -12.31 9.46
C LYS A 88 18.54 -13.46 10.27
N THR A 89 17.35 -13.87 9.86
CA THR A 89 16.51 -14.82 10.61
C THR A 89 17.13 -16.23 10.69
N VAL A 90 17.91 -16.64 9.69
CA VAL A 90 18.63 -17.92 9.69
C VAL A 90 19.72 -17.93 10.75
N GLU A 91 20.52 -16.85 10.83
CA GLU A 91 21.56 -16.66 11.84
C GLU A 91 20.95 -16.57 13.25
N PHE A 92 19.81 -15.87 13.37
CA PHE A 92 19.03 -15.86 14.61
C PHE A 92 18.67 -17.28 15.06
N LYS A 93 18.09 -18.09 14.17
CA LYS A 93 17.71 -19.47 14.48
C LYS A 93 18.89 -20.34 14.89
N ASN A 94 20.00 -20.26 14.15
CA ASN A 94 21.21 -21.03 14.47
C ASN A 94 21.79 -20.63 15.83
N TYR A 95 21.82 -19.34 16.13
CA TYR A 95 22.33 -18.82 17.39
C TYR A 95 21.44 -19.24 18.58
N VAL A 96 20.12 -19.08 18.46
CA VAL A 96 19.17 -19.46 19.52
C VAL A 96 19.14 -20.97 19.73
N LYS A 97 19.33 -21.80 18.70
CA LYS A 97 19.43 -23.26 18.86
C LYS A 97 20.56 -23.68 19.80
N ILE A 98 21.66 -22.93 19.83
CA ILE A 98 22.86 -23.24 20.64
C ILE A 98 22.79 -22.53 21.99
N PHE A 99 22.43 -21.26 22.01
CA PHE A 99 22.56 -20.37 23.18
C PHE A 99 21.23 -19.90 23.77
N GLY A 100 20.11 -20.30 23.16
CA GLY A 100 18.75 -19.89 23.50
C GLY A 100 18.47 -20.02 25.00
N LYS A 101 17.78 -19.00 25.53
CA LYS A 101 17.46 -18.94 26.96
C LYS A 101 16.07 -19.49 27.28
N SER A 102 15.18 -19.54 26.29
CA SER A 102 13.76 -19.88 26.45
C SER A 102 13.23 -20.71 25.26
N GLU A 103 12.11 -21.41 25.48
CA GLU A 103 11.40 -22.12 24.41
C GLU A 103 10.72 -21.11 23.47
N GLU A 104 10.32 -19.96 24.00
CA GLU A 104 9.76 -18.82 23.28
C GLU A 104 10.71 -18.29 22.21
N ASP A 105 12.01 -18.17 22.51
CA ASP A 105 13.00 -17.67 21.54
C ASP A 105 13.20 -18.68 20.41
N LEU A 106 13.22 -19.97 20.73
CA LEU A 106 13.31 -21.04 19.74
C LEU A 106 12.05 -21.05 18.85
N TYR A 107 10.88 -20.84 19.47
CA TYR A 107 9.61 -20.76 18.75
C TYR A 107 9.57 -19.57 17.80
N GLU A 108 9.96 -18.37 18.29
CA GLU A 108 10.10 -17.15 17.49
C GLU A 108 11.02 -17.40 16.29
N ALA A 109 12.18 -18.01 16.53
CA ALA A 109 13.12 -18.33 15.47
C ALA A 109 12.52 -19.28 14.41
N CYS A 110 11.76 -20.29 14.81
CA CYS A 110 11.08 -21.18 13.87
C CYS A 110 10.06 -20.44 12.99
N ILE A 111 9.14 -19.68 13.59
CA ILE A 111 8.08 -18.98 12.83
C ILE A 111 8.63 -17.90 11.90
N LEU A 112 9.65 -17.14 12.31
CA LEU A 112 10.25 -16.08 11.47
C LEU A 112 10.99 -16.65 10.25
N ASN A 113 11.43 -17.91 10.33
CA ASN A 113 12.06 -18.65 9.22
C ASN A 113 11.06 -19.47 8.39
N GLY A 114 9.75 -19.45 8.73
CA GLY A 114 8.76 -20.32 8.11
C GLY A 114 8.95 -21.81 8.39
N ASP A 115 9.72 -22.17 9.43
CA ASP A 115 9.89 -23.55 9.88
C ASP A 115 8.76 -23.95 10.84
N PHE A 116 7.59 -24.21 10.27
CA PHE A 116 6.40 -24.53 11.05
C PHE A 116 6.44 -25.94 11.68
N LYS A 117 7.23 -26.86 11.11
CA LYS A 117 7.49 -28.16 11.75
C LYS A 117 8.30 -28.00 13.04
N GLY A 118 9.34 -27.15 13.01
CA GLY A 118 10.07 -26.81 14.21
C GLY A 118 9.20 -26.09 15.24
N SER A 119 8.28 -25.21 14.81
CA SER A 119 7.35 -24.54 15.72
C SER A 119 6.32 -25.50 16.32
N ASP A 120 5.92 -26.56 15.62
CA ASP A 120 5.09 -27.64 16.18
C ASP A 120 5.81 -28.35 17.34
N GLU A 121 7.06 -28.78 17.13
CA GLU A 121 7.84 -29.50 18.15
C GLU A 121 8.00 -28.69 19.43
N ILE A 122 8.22 -27.37 19.29
CA ILE A 122 8.35 -26.46 20.42
C ILE A 122 6.98 -26.16 21.03
N GLY A 123 5.96 -25.93 20.20
CA GLY A 123 4.58 -25.72 20.64
C GLY A 123 4.06 -26.87 21.50
N ILE A 124 4.33 -28.12 21.13
CA ILE A 124 4.00 -29.32 21.90
C ILE A 124 4.65 -29.29 23.30
N LYS A 125 5.93 -28.92 23.39
CA LYS A 125 6.64 -28.81 24.68
C LYS A 125 6.02 -27.71 25.55
N MET A 126 5.58 -26.63 24.93
CA MET A 126 5.00 -25.47 25.59
C MET A 126 3.51 -25.63 25.95
N LEU A 127 2.81 -26.68 25.46
CA LEU A 127 1.38 -26.90 25.71
C LEU A 127 0.98 -26.84 27.19
N ARG A 128 1.85 -27.35 28.08
CA ARG A 128 1.60 -27.33 29.53
C ARG A 128 1.63 -25.93 30.13
N LYS A 129 2.36 -24.99 29.52
CA LYS A 129 2.47 -23.60 29.95
C LYS A 129 1.42 -22.73 29.25
N SER A 130 1.23 -22.91 27.95
CA SER A 130 0.32 -22.10 27.15
C SER A 130 -0.04 -22.81 25.84
N LYS A 131 -1.34 -22.94 25.56
CA LYS A 131 -1.82 -23.48 24.29
C LYS A 131 -1.63 -22.51 23.11
N THR A 132 -1.42 -21.23 23.39
CA THR A 132 -1.25 -20.15 22.40
C THR A 132 -0.26 -20.49 21.30
N PHE A 133 0.89 -21.05 21.65
CA PHE A 133 1.93 -21.41 20.70
C PHE A 133 1.47 -22.53 19.77
N MET A 134 0.91 -23.62 20.30
CA MET A 134 0.40 -24.71 19.47
C MET A 134 -0.77 -24.27 18.58
N ILE A 135 -1.70 -23.45 19.12
CA ILE A 135 -2.81 -22.86 18.35
C ILE A 135 -2.26 -22.08 17.16
N PHE A 136 -1.25 -21.23 17.37
CA PHE A 136 -0.66 -20.45 16.31
C PHE A 136 0.07 -21.29 15.26
N SER A 137 0.83 -22.32 15.66
CA SER A 137 1.43 -23.25 14.70
C SER A 137 0.37 -23.91 13.81
N CYS A 138 -0.73 -24.42 14.40
CA CYS A 138 -1.84 -24.98 13.62
C CYS A 138 -2.39 -23.98 12.61
N LEU A 139 -2.59 -22.72 13.03
CA LEU A 139 -3.09 -21.69 12.14
C LEU A 139 -2.10 -21.34 11.01
N CYS A 140 -0.80 -21.30 11.28
CA CYS A 140 0.21 -21.12 10.24
C CYS A 140 0.16 -22.24 9.18
N HIS A 141 0.00 -23.50 9.60
CA HIS A 141 -0.19 -24.61 8.66
C HIS A 141 -1.44 -24.45 7.81
N ILE A 142 -2.57 -24.10 8.44
CA ILE A 142 -3.85 -24.01 7.75
C ILE A 142 -3.90 -22.80 6.80
N ILE A 143 -3.42 -21.64 7.23
CA ILE A 143 -3.55 -20.39 6.48
C ILE A 143 -2.38 -20.16 5.52
N ILE A 144 -1.14 -20.24 6.02
CA ILE A 144 0.06 -19.92 5.24
C ILE A 144 0.44 -21.09 4.33
N LEU A 145 0.44 -22.33 4.86
CA LEU A 145 0.77 -23.53 4.08
C LEU A 145 -0.43 -24.15 3.36
N LYS A 146 -1.66 -23.74 3.69
CA LYS A 146 -2.91 -24.30 3.12
C LYS A 146 -3.05 -25.80 3.39
N GLU A 147 -2.62 -26.24 4.58
CA GLU A 147 -2.68 -27.64 5.04
C GLU A 147 -3.76 -27.86 6.10
N ASN A 148 -4.86 -28.52 5.73
CA ASN A 148 -6.01 -28.71 6.65
C ASN A 148 -5.82 -29.80 7.71
N LYS A 149 -4.68 -30.52 7.72
CA LYS A 149 -4.43 -31.64 8.64
C LYS A 149 -4.47 -31.23 10.13
N GLN A 150 -4.20 -29.96 10.42
CA GLN A 150 -4.14 -29.43 11.78
C GLN A 150 -5.49 -28.97 12.33
N GLU A 151 -6.55 -28.96 11.53
CA GLU A 151 -7.85 -28.39 11.92
C GLU A 151 -8.46 -29.12 13.13
N LYS A 152 -8.43 -30.45 13.15
CA LYS A 152 -8.91 -31.25 14.28
C LYS A 152 -8.14 -30.96 15.57
N MET A 153 -6.83 -30.72 15.47
CA MET A 153 -6.02 -30.40 16.64
C MET A 153 -6.33 -28.99 17.15
N LEU A 154 -6.49 -28.03 16.24
CA LEU A 154 -6.89 -26.67 16.56
C LEU A 154 -8.25 -26.66 17.29
N GLU A 155 -9.23 -27.44 16.81
CA GLU A 155 -10.53 -27.59 17.46
C GLU A 155 -10.41 -28.06 18.91
N LEU A 156 -9.62 -29.12 19.14
CA LEU A 156 -9.36 -29.66 20.48
C LEU A 156 -8.69 -28.65 21.41
N LEU A 157 -7.72 -27.89 20.89
CA LEU A 157 -7.02 -26.85 21.66
C LEU A 157 -7.96 -25.73 22.08
N LEU A 158 -8.89 -25.35 21.19
CA LEU A 158 -9.81 -24.24 21.40
C LEU A 158 -11.00 -24.57 22.29
N LYS A 159 -11.33 -25.85 22.49
CA LYS A 159 -12.53 -26.29 23.23
C LYS A 159 -12.72 -25.54 24.55
N ASP A 160 -11.67 -25.51 25.38
CA ASP A 160 -11.70 -24.89 26.71
C ASP A 160 -10.99 -23.51 26.77
N GLU A 161 -10.50 -22.99 25.64
CA GLU A 161 -9.82 -21.69 25.62
C GLU A 161 -10.79 -20.52 25.50
N LYS A 162 -10.52 -19.48 26.28
CA LYS A 162 -11.17 -18.18 26.10
C LYS A 162 -10.54 -17.48 24.90
N VAL A 163 -11.35 -17.18 23.90
CA VAL A 163 -10.92 -16.47 22.69
C VAL A 163 -11.74 -15.21 22.54
N SER A 164 -11.14 -14.17 21.94
CA SER A 164 -11.86 -12.91 21.69
C SER A 164 -12.73 -13.00 20.44
N LEU A 165 -13.67 -12.07 20.29
CA LEU A 165 -14.52 -11.97 19.10
C LEU A 165 -13.68 -11.77 17.83
N GLU A 166 -12.56 -11.06 17.89
CA GLU A 166 -11.67 -10.83 16.73
C GLU A 166 -11.03 -12.14 16.24
N VAL A 167 -10.71 -13.05 17.15
CA VAL A 167 -10.20 -14.39 16.80
C VAL A 167 -11.31 -15.23 16.15
N LEU A 168 -12.53 -15.17 16.69
CA LEU A 168 -13.68 -15.86 16.09
C LEU A 168 -14.03 -15.31 14.70
N TYR A 169 -13.96 -13.98 14.54
CA TYR A 169 -14.13 -13.32 13.25
C TYR A 169 -13.07 -13.77 12.24
N PHE A 170 -11.82 -13.87 12.68
CA PHE A 170 -10.75 -14.41 11.85
C PHE A 170 -11.03 -15.85 11.41
N PHE A 171 -11.51 -16.72 12.30
CA PHE A 171 -11.86 -18.11 11.95
C PHE A 171 -13.01 -18.17 10.93
N ILE A 172 -14.12 -17.46 11.18
CA ILE A 172 -15.24 -17.50 10.25
C ILE A 172 -14.86 -16.89 8.89
N LYS A 173 -14.07 -15.81 8.85
CA LYS A 173 -13.63 -15.19 7.59
C LYS A 173 -12.79 -16.14 6.73
N ASN A 174 -12.05 -17.06 7.37
CA ASN A 174 -11.18 -18.04 6.69
C ASN A 174 -11.81 -19.44 6.57
N ASP A 175 -13.13 -19.58 6.77
CA ASP A 175 -13.84 -20.87 6.68
C ASP A 175 -13.36 -21.93 7.69
N LEU A 176 -12.87 -21.51 8.85
CA LEU A 176 -12.32 -22.41 9.87
C LEU A 176 -13.29 -22.62 11.03
N LEU A 177 -13.44 -23.88 11.44
CA LEU A 177 -14.08 -24.28 12.70
C LEU A 177 -15.44 -23.60 12.96
N THR A 178 -16.28 -23.52 11.93
CA THR A 178 -17.53 -22.75 11.98
C THR A 178 -18.44 -23.19 13.13
N GLU A 179 -18.53 -24.48 13.42
CA GLU A 179 -19.32 -25.00 14.54
C GLU A 179 -18.77 -24.53 15.90
N THR A 180 -17.45 -24.57 16.09
CA THR A 180 -16.79 -24.05 17.30
C THR A 180 -17.04 -22.55 17.47
N VAL A 181 -17.00 -21.79 16.37
CA VAL A 181 -17.34 -20.35 16.39
C VAL A 181 -18.78 -20.16 16.86
N GLN A 182 -19.74 -20.87 16.27
CA GLN A 182 -21.15 -20.80 16.65
C GLN A 182 -21.37 -21.12 18.12
N ASN A 183 -20.74 -22.19 18.63
CA ASN A 183 -20.87 -22.60 20.03
C ASN A 183 -20.30 -21.54 20.99
N LYS A 184 -19.15 -20.95 20.66
CA LYS A 184 -18.53 -19.91 21.50
C LYS A 184 -19.24 -18.57 21.46
N LEU A 185 -19.99 -18.24 20.40
CA LEU A 185 -20.76 -16.99 20.37
C LEU A 185 -21.79 -16.90 21.50
N PHE A 186 -22.31 -18.04 21.98
CA PHE A 186 -23.26 -18.09 23.10
C PHE A 186 -22.62 -17.86 24.48
N THR A 187 -21.29 -17.80 24.57
CA THR A 187 -20.58 -17.67 25.84
C THR A 187 -20.13 -16.24 26.15
N PHE A 188 -20.39 -15.28 25.24
CA PHE A 188 -19.99 -13.89 25.45
C PHE A 188 -21.06 -13.13 26.22
N GLU A 189 -20.64 -12.35 27.22
CA GLU A 189 -21.51 -11.50 28.04
C GLU A 189 -21.43 -10.02 27.62
N GLU A 190 -20.49 -9.67 26.75
CA GLU A 190 -20.35 -8.33 26.18
C GLU A 190 -20.15 -8.43 24.67
N LEU A 191 -20.94 -7.65 23.92
CA LEU A 191 -20.94 -7.66 22.46
C LEU A 191 -20.45 -6.32 21.90
N ASN A 192 -19.61 -6.38 20.88
CA ASN A 192 -19.09 -5.20 20.18
C ASN A 192 -19.35 -5.32 18.66
N MET A 193 -18.86 -4.36 17.86
CA MET A 193 -19.05 -4.37 16.40
C MET A 193 -18.56 -5.65 15.71
N THR A 194 -17.53 -6.31 16.24
CA THR A 194 -17.00 -7.57 15.71
C THR A 194 -18.05 -8.68 15.75
N TYR A 195 -18.95 -8.68 16.74
CA TYR A 195 -20.05 -9.64 16.81
C TYR A 195 -20.95 -9.57 15.56
N PHE A 196 -21.35 -8.36 15.15
CA PHE A 196 -22.18 -8.17 13.96
C PHE A 196 -21.43 -8.55 12.67
N PHE A 197 -20.12 -8.36 12.61
CA PHE A 197 -19.32 -8.86 11.49
C PHE A 197 -19.27 -10.38 11.42
N ILE A 198 -19.24 -11.08 12.57
CA ILE A 198 -19.34 -12.55 12.60
C ILE A 198 -20.72 -13.01 12.12
N LEU A 199 -21.80 -12.40 12.62
CA LEU A 199 -23.16 -12.73 12.19
C LEU A 199 -23.35 -12.50 10.68
N LYS A 200 -22.81 -11.40 10.17
CA LYS A 200 -22.80 -11.12 8.73
C LYS A 200 -22.11 -12.23 7.94
N GLU A 201 -20.90 -12.64 8.32
CA GLU A 201 -20.19 -13.70 7.58
C GLU A 201 -20.93 -15.04 7.68
N LEU A 202 -21.49 -15.40 8.84
CA LEU A 202 -22.35 -16.57 8.99
C LEU A 202 -23.58 -16.52 8.06
N PHE A 203 -24.27 -15.38 8.03
CA PHE A 203 -25.44 -15.18 7.19
C PHE A 203 -25.13 -15.25 5.69
N ILE A 204 -24.04 -14.63 5.24
CA ILE A 204 -23.57 -14.70 3.86
C ILE A 204 -23.26 -16.14 3.45
N LYS A 205 -22.69 -16.93 4.38
CA LYS A 205 -22.38 -18.36 4.20
C LYS A 205 -23.60 -19.28 4.31
N GLY A 206 -24.80 -18.73 4.55
CA GLY A 206 -26.06 -19.48 4.57
C GLY A 206 -26.42 -20.10 5.91
N TYR A 207 -25.73 -19.74 7.00
CA TYR A 207 -26.10 -20.19 8.33
C TYR A 207 -27.27 -19.38 8.90
N GLU A 208 -28.14 -20.06 9.64
CA GLU A 208 -29.21 -19.38 10.37
C GLU A 208 -28.64 -18.62 11.57
N ILE A 209 -28.93 -17.31 11.63
CA ILE A 209 -28.39 -16.43 12.67
C ILE A 209 -29.41 -15.92 13.69
N ASN A 210 -30.70 -16.25 13.56
CA ASN A 210 -31.77 -15.78 14.45
C ASN A 210 -31.48 -16.09 15.92
N LYS A 211 -31.04 -17.32 16.20
CA LYS A 211 -30.63 -17.77 17.54
C LYS A 211 -29.55 -16.89 18.18
N PHE A 212 -28.62 -16.36 17.38
CA PHE A 212 -27.57 -15.47 17.88
C PHE A 212 -28.11 -14.06 18.10
N ILE A 213 -28.99 -13.57 17.23
CA ILE A 213 -29.66 -12.28 17.41
C ILE A 213 -30.47 -12.27 18.72
N GLU A 214 -31.23 -13.34 19.00
CA GLU A 214 -31.99 -13.49 20.25
C GLU A 214 -31.09 -13.53 21.48
N HIS A 215 -29.99 -14.29 21.41
CA HIS A 215 -28.99 -14.29 22.46
C HIS A 215 -28.39 -12.90 22.70
N GLY A 216 -28.02 -12.17 21.64
CA GLY A 216 -27.49 -10.81 21.77
C GLY A 216 -28.49 -9.82 22.38
N LYS A 217 -29.79 -9.94 22.03
CA LYS A 217 -30.87 -9.18 22.67
C LYS A 217 -30.95 -9.43 24.18
N SER A 218 -30.72 -10.67 24.62
CA SER A 218 -30.74 -11.02 26.05
C SER A 218 -29.58 -10.40 26.85
N ILE A 219 -28.46 -10.11 26.18
CA ILE A 219 -27.26 -9.53 26.80
C ILE A 219 -27.36 -8.01 26.87
N ASN A 220 -27.70 -7.37 25.76
CA ASN A 220 -27.74 -5.92 25.67
C ASN A 220 -28.96 -5.49 24.87
N GLU A 221 -30.10 -5.41 25.56
CA GLU A 221 -31.35 -5.01 24.94
C GLU A 221 -31.23 -3.65 24.25
N GLU A 222 -30.49 -2.69 24.81
CA GLU A 222 -30.36 -1.33 24.28
C GLU A 222 -29.65 -1.27 22.92
N ILE A 223 -28.57 -2.03 22.75
CA ILE A 223 -27.88 -2.14 21.45
C ILE A 223 -28.83 -2.73 20.40
N PHE A 224 -29.70 -3.66 20.79
CA PHE A 224 -30.64 -4.36 19.90
C PHE A 224 -32.05 -3.73 19.84
N ARG A 225 -32.34 -2.68 20.63
CA ARG A 225 -33.66 -2.01 20.76
C ARG A 225 -34.08 -1.21 19.54
N LYS A 226 -33.17 -0.95 18.59
CA LYS A 226 -33.53 -0.33 17.30
C LYS A 226 -34.16 -1.31 16.31
N CYS A 227 -34.23 -2.60 16.65
CA CYS A 227 -34.65 -3.66 15.74
C CYS A 227 -36.15 -3.98 15.89
N ASP A 228 -37.01 -3.07 15.41
CA ASP A 228 -38.38 -3.40 14.97
C ASP A 228 -38.36 -4.15 13.61
N THR A 229 -37.19 -4.63 13.18
CA THR A 229 -36.96 -5.22 11.86
C THR A 229 -37.29 -6.71 11.86
N VAL A 230 -38.40 -7.05 11.18
CA VAL A 230 -38.88 -8.43 10.94
C VAL A 230 -37.90 -9.26 10.08
N ASN A 231 -36.92 -8.61 9.44
CA ASN A 231 -36.01 -9.23 8.48
C ASN A 231 -34.52 -9.12 8.91
N VAL A 232 -33.82 -10.25 8.91
CA VAL A 232 -32.37 -10.41 9.16
C VAL A 232 -31.52 -9.50 8.26
N PHE A 233 -31.91 -9.31 7.00
CA PHE A 233 -31.21 -8.41 6.08
C PHE A 233 -31.14 -6.99 6.63
N ASP A 234 -32.29 -6.43 7.03
CA ASP A 234 -32.36 -5.07 7.55
C ASP A 234 -31.61 -4.95 8.86
N PHE A 235 -31.75 -5.94 9.75
CA PHE A 235 -31.00 -5.98 11.00
C PHE A 235 -29.49 -5.87 10.76
N LEU A 236 -28.90 -6.72 9.93
CA LEU A 236 -27.45 -6.68 9.68
C LEU A 236 -27.01 -5.37 9.03
N LEU A 237 -27.81 -4.81 8.13
CA LEU A 237 -27.50 -3.56 7.44
C LEU A 237 -27.51 -2.35 8.36
N ASP A 238 -28.34 -2.35 9.40
CA ASP A 238 -28.39 -1.26 10.38
C ASP A 238 -27.08 -1.15 11.21
N TYR A 239 -26.29 -2.23 11.28
CA TYR A 239 -24.98 -2.22 11.97
C TYR A 239 -23.78 -2.26 11.02
N THR A 240 -23.90 -2.86 9.84
CA THR A 240 -22.73 -3.12 8.97
C THR A 240 -22.73 -2.34 7.66
N ASP A 241 -23.90 -1.98 7.12
CA ASP A 241 -24.08 -1.40 5.78
C ASP A 241 -23.20 -2.05 4.68
N ASP A 242 -23.02 -3.38 4.73
CA ASP A 242 -22.06 -4.10 3.86
C ASP A 242 -22.68 -4.49 2.50
N TRP A 243 -21.95 -4.21 1.41
CA TRP A 243 -22.36 -4.53 0.02
C TRP A 243 -22.75 -6.00 -0.19
N LYS A 244 -22.07 -6.94 0.47
CA LYS A 244 -22.37 -8.38 0.30
C LYS A 244 -23.79 -8.74 0.75
N ILE A 245 -24.33 -8.03 1.75
CA ILE A 245 -25.71 -8.24 2.21
C ILE A 245 -26.69 -7.72 1.14
N TYR A 246 -26.44 -6.54 0.57
CA TYR A 246 -27.23 -6.00 -0.54
C TYR A 246 -27.22 -6.93 -1.75
N GLN A 247 -26.05 -7.47 -2.11
CA GLN A 247 -25.92 -8.43 -3.22
C GLN A 247 -26.74 -9.70 -2.99
N LYS A 248 -26.71 -10.25 -1.77
CA LYS A 248 -27.56 -11.39 -1.39
C LYS A 248 -29.05 -11.04 -1.46
N ALA A 249 -29.45 -9.84 -1.02
CA ALA A 249 -30.83 -9.39 -1.08
C ALA A 249 -31.33 -9.27 -2.53
N ILE A 250 -30.50 -8.77 -3.46
CA ILE A 250 -30.80 -8.72 -4.90
C ILE A 250 -31.01 -10.13 -5.45
N ASN A 251 -30.09 -11.05 -5.15
CA ASN A 251 -30.18 -12.44 -5.63
C ASN A 251 -31.44 -13.15 -5.11
N GLU A 252 -31.87 -12.83 -3.89
CA GLU A 252 -33.06 -13.39 -3.25
C GLU A 252 -34.34 -12.57 -3.50
N ASN A 253 -34.28 -11.52 -4.33
CA ASN A 253 -35.40 -10.60 -4.63
C ASN A 253 -36.07 -10.00 -3.37
N ILE A 254 -35.26 -9.68 -2.35
CA ILE A 254 -35.73 -9.09 -1.10
C ILE A 254 -35.77 -7.56 -1.24
N ILE A 255 -36.91 -6.96 -0.86
CA ILE A 255 -37.09 -5.51 -0.76
C ILE A 255 -36.58 -5.04 0.60
N LEU A 256 -35.61 -4.14 0.60
CA LEU A 256 -34.98 -3.60 1.81
C LEU A 256 -35.57 -2.25 2.21
N LYS A 257 -35.48 -1.91 3.50
CA LYS A 257 -35.86 -0.58 3.99
C LYS A 257 -34.94 0.53 3.43
N PRO A 258 -35.48 1.73 3.14
CA PRO A 258 -34.68 2.87 2.72
C PRO A 258 -33.57 3.25 3.69
N ARG A 259 -32.37 3.52 3.17
CA ARG A 259 -31.20 3.96 3.96
C ARG A 259 -30.44 5.07 3.25
N ASN A 260 -29.87 5.98 4.02
CA ASN A 260 -29.03 7.07 3.50
C ASN A 260 -27.56 6.61 3.40
N SER A 261 -27.28 5.63 2.55
CA SER A 261 -25.92 5.16 2.27
C SER A 261 -25.69 4.99 0.77
N LEU A 262 -24.42 5.07 0.35
CA LEU A 262 -24.06 4.84 -1.05
C LEU A 262 -24.39 3.41 -1.47
N ASN A 263 -24.18 2.43 -0.58
CA ASN A 263 -24.50 1.03 -0.85
C ASN A 263 -25.99 0.82 -1.09
N TYR A 264 -26.86 1.45 -0.28
CA TYR A 264 -28.30 1.42 -0.52
C TYR A 264 -28.69 2.09 -1.84
N LYS A 265 -28.10 3.24 -2.19
CA LYS A 265 -28.37 3.92 -3.47
C LYS A 265 -28.03 3.01 -4.65
N PHE A 266 -26.91 2.28 -4.61
CA PHE A 266 -26.55 1.30 -5.64
C PHE A 266 -27.50 0.10 -5.68
N TYR A 267 -27.89 -0.44 -4.52
CA TYR A 267 -28.90 -1.50 -4.44
C TYR A 267 -30.21 -1.05 -5.10
N ASN A 268 -30.69 0.16 -4.77
CA ASN A 268 -31.93 0.70 -5.30
C ASN A 268 -31.82 0.96 -6.80
N LEU A 269 -30.67 1.47 -7.28
CA LEU A 269 -30.39 1.66 -8.69
C LEU A 269 -30.43 0.34 -9.48
N LEU A 270 -29.82 -0.73 -8.96
CA LEU A 270 -29.82 -2.03 -9.64
C LEU A 270 -31.22 -2.63 -9.77
N ASN A 271 -32.07 -2.45 -8.75
CA ASN A 271 -33.42 -2.98 -8.76
C ASN A 271 -34.39 -2.14 -9.62
N THR A 272 -34.26 -0.81 -9.60
CA THR A 272 -35.23 0.09 -10.24
C THR A 272 -34.79 0.62 -11.60
N LYS A 273 -33.48 0.70 -11.86
CA LYS A 273 -32.87 1.39 -13.01
C LYS A 273 -33.36 2.84 -13.17
N SER A 274 -33.65 3.49 -12.03
CA SER A 274 -34.15 4.87 -11.96
C SER A 274 -33.09 5.89 -12.40
N ASP A 275 -33.49 6.80 -13.29
CA ASP A 275 -32.64 7.90 -13.76
C ASP A 275 -32.33 8.90 -12.65
N ASP A 276 -33.30 9.18 -11.77
CA ASP A 276 -33.10 10.14 -10.68
C ASP A 276 -32.03 9.68 -9.70
N ILE A 277 -32.03 8.39 -9.37
CA ILE A 277 -31.02 7.78 -8.48
C ILE A 277 -29.65 7.81 -9.14
N GLY A 278 -29.57 7.44 -10.42
CA GLY A 278 -28.31 7.50 -11.16
C GLY A 278 -27.78 8.93 -11.26
N ARG A 279 -28.63 9.90 -11.56
CA ARG A 279 -28.29 11.34 -11.58
C ARG A 279 -27.73 11.78 -10.23
N GLU A 280 -28.40 11.41 -9.14
CA GLU A 280 -27.96 11.75 -7.79
C GLU A 280 -26.58 11.16 -7.46
N ILE A 281 -26.31 9.90 -7.82
CA ILE A 281 -25.00 9.28 -7.60
C ILE A 281 -23.92 9.98 -8.43
N ILE A 282 -24.20 10.30 -9.70
CA ILE A 282 -23.23 10.93 -10.60
C ILE A 282 -22.86 12.33 -10.12
N ILE A 283 -23.86 13.19 -9.85
CA ILE A 283 -23.63 14.59 -9.48
C ILE A 283 -22.87 14.70 -8.14
N ASN A 284 -23.09 13.76 -7.22
CA ASN A 284 -22.44 13.75 -5.91
C ASN A 284 -21.09 13.00 -5.88
N SER A 285 -20.59 12.53 -7.03
CA SER A 285 -19.36 11.74 -7.12
C SER A 285 -18.23 12.51 -7.81
N ASN A 286 -17.05 12.50 -7.20
CA ASN A 286 -15.80 12.91 -7.85
C ASN A 286 -15.01 11.71 -8.40
N CYS A 287 -15.52 10.49 -8.24
CA CYS A 287 -14.86 9.25 -8.59
C CYS A 287 -15.33 8.76 -9.97
N PHE A 288 -14.42 8.74 -10.94
CA PHE A 288 -14.72 8.35 -12.32
C PHE A 288 -15.23 6.92 -12.43
N SER A 289 -14.63 5.97 -11.72
CA SER A 289 -15.08 4.58 -11.72
C SER A 289 -16.49 4.43 -11.17
N LEU A 290 -16.88 5.23 -10.18
CA LEU A 290 -18.23 5.25 -9.63
C LEU A 290 -19.25 5.80 -10.63
N ILE A 291 -18.91 6.90 -11.30
CA ILE A 291 -19.74 7.51 -12.35
C ILE A 291 -19.92 6.52 -13.50
N LEU A 292 -18.82 5.91 -13.97
CA LEU A 292 -18.83 4.90 -15.04
C LEU A 292 -19.73 3.72 -14.69
N LYS A 293 -19.54 3.10 -13.52
CA LYS A 293 -20.36 1.98 -13.06
C LYS A 293 -21.86 2.35 -13.00
N THR A 294 -22.17 3.58 -12.59
CA THR A 294 -23.55 4.08 -12.56
C THR A 294 -24.13 4.18 -13.97
N CYS A 295 -23.35 4.70 -14.92
CA CYS A 295 -23.75 4.80 -16.32
C CYS A 295 -23.95 3.41 -16.95
N GLU A 296 -23.07 2.45 -16.69
CA GLU A 296 -23.17 1.07 -17.14
C GLU A 296 -24.47 0.41 -16.68
N ILE A 297 -24.84 0.56 -15.38
CA ILE A 297 -26.10 0.03 -14.84
C ILE A 297 -27.32 0.61 -15.56
N LEU A 298 -27.24 1.87 -15.96
CA LEU A 298 -28.27 2.56 -16.73
C LEU A 298 -28.17 2.33 -18.25
N ASN A 299 -27.30 1.42 -18.71
CA ASN A 299 -27.02 1.16 -20.12
C ASN A 299 -26.66 2.44 -20.90
N PHE A 300 -25.98 3.37 -20.22
CA PHE A 300 -25.60 4.67 -20.71
C PHE A 300 -26.74 5.45 -21.41
N LYS A 301 -28.00 5.27 -21.02
CA LYS A 301 -29.09 6.10 -21.58
C LYS A 301 -28.85 7.57 -21.26
N LYS A 302 -29.38 8.47 -22.09
CA LYS A 302 -29.33 9.91 -21.79
C LYS A 302 -30.12 10.16 -20.50
N ILE A 303 -29.44 10.67 -19.48
CA ILE A 303 -30.05 11.04 -18.20
C ILE A 303 -30.55 12.49 -18.33
N GLN A 304 -31.84 12.71 -18.05
CA GLN A 304 -32.42 14.05 -18.08
C GLN A 304 -31.81 14.94 -16.99
N ASP A 305 -31.63 16.23 -17.31
CA ASP A 305 -31.10 17.26 -16.41
C ASP A 305 -29.71 16.97 -15.82
N LEU A 306 -28.92 16.15 -16.51
CA LEU A 306 -27.53 15.94 -16.14
C LEU A 306 -26.68 17.13 -16.60
N PRO A 307 -25.84 17.73 -15.73
CA PRO A 307 -24.98 18.85 -16.14
C PRO A 307 -24.07 18.48 -17.32
N ARG A 308 -23.86 19.43 -18.24
CA ARG A 308 -23.13 19.23 -19.50
C ARG A 308 -21.74 18.61 -19.31
N VAL A 309 -21.04 18.94 -18.22
CA VAL A 309 -19.74 18.34 -17.88
C VAL A 309 -19.79 16.82 -17.77
N TYR A 310 -20.84 16.26 -17.16
CA TYR A 310 -21.00 14.81 -17.04
C TYR A 310 -21.50 14.18 -18.34
N GLU A 311 -22.28 14.91 -19.15
CA GLU A 311 -22.62 14.46 -20.50
C GLU A 311 -21.36 14.32 -21.36
N ILE A 312 -20.47 15.32 -21.34
CA ILE A 312 -19.17 15.28 -22.03
C ILE A 312 -18.33 14.08 -21.56
N PHE A 313 -18.29 13.83 -20.25
CA PHE A 313 -17.59 12.67 -19.70
C PHE A 313 -18.15 11.34 -20.24
N ILE A 314 -19.48 11.19 -20.25
CA ILE A 314 -20.16 9.98 -20.75
C ILE A 314 -19.98 9.83 -22.27
N GLU A 315 -20.08 10.92 -23.03
CA GLU A 315 -19.84 10.95 -24.48
C GLU A 315 -18.41 10.50 -24.80
N ASN A 316 -17.43 11.03 -24.08
CA ASN A 316 -16.04 10.61 -24.22
C ASN A 316 -15.91 9.11 -23.98
N ILE A 317 -16.51 8.56 -22.91
CA ILE A 317 -16.46 7.13 -22.62
C ILE A 317 -17.18 6.27 -23.68
N LYS A 318 -18.35 6.66 -24.19
CA LYS A 318 -19.07 5.86 -25.19
C LYS A 318 -18.36 5.76 -26.53
N ASN A 319 -17.69 6.83 -26.94
CA ASN A 319 -16.96 6.87 -28.22
C ASN A 319 -15.83 5.83 -28.28
N ILE A 320 -15.51 5.23 -27.15
CA ILE A 320 -14.40 4.31 -26.95
C ILE A 320 -14.87 2.89 -27.18
N GLU A 321 -15.98 2.51 -26.54
CA GLU A 321 -16.57 1.18 -26.66
C GLU A 321 -17.04 0.90 -28.10
N THR A 322 -17.26 1.96 -28.87
CA THR A 322 -17.77 1.87 -30.24
C THR A 322 -16.70 1.91 -31.32
N GLU A 323 -15.39 1.97 -30.97
CA GLU A 323 -14.24 2.09 -31.90
C GLU A 323 -14.41 3.15 -33.00
N LYS A 324 -15.33 4.10 -32.82
CA LYS A 324 -15.40 5.26 -33.69
C LYS A 324 -14.22 6.12 -33.32
N LEU A 325 -13.14 5.97 -34.09
CA LEU A 325 -12.11 6.99 -34.30
C LEU A 325 -12.86 8.31 -34.53
N THR A 326 -13.14 9.05 -33.46
CA THR A 326 -13.71 10.38 -33.60
C THR A 326 -12.60 11.23 -34.21
N ASP A 327 -12.83 11.70 -35.44
CA ASP A 327 -11.96 12.65 -36.13
C ASP A 327 -11.44 13.70 -35.13
N ASP A 328 -10.15 14.01 -35.18
CA ASP A 328 -9.46 14.92 -34.24
C ASP A 328 -10.19 16.25 -34.01
N ILE A 329 -10.96 16.70 -35.01
CA ILE A 329 -11.80 17.91 -35.00
C ILE A 329 -12.89 17.85 -33.91
N ASN A 330 -13.58 16.72 -33.75
CA ASN A 330 -14.65 16.59 -32.75
C ASN A 330 -14.07 16.58 -31.32
N ASN A 331 -12.90 15.98 -31.12
CA ASN A 331 -12.22 15.98 -29.82
C ASN A 331 -11.80 17.41 -29.44
N PHE A 332 -11.33 18.21 -30.40
CA PHE A 332 -10.90 19.58 -30.15
C PHE A 332 -12.05 20.52 -29.75
N THR A 333 -13.22 20.44 -30.41
CA THR A 333 -14.40 21.23 -30.02
C THR A 333 -14.87 20.89 -28.61
N ILE A 334 -14.89 19.61 -28.26
CA ILE A 334 -15.27 19.16 -26.90
C ILE A 334 -14.26 19.66 -25.86
N ILE A 335 -12.96 19.65 -26.17
CA ILE A 335 -11.92 20.19 -25.28
C ILE A 335 -12.14 21.70 -25.05
N LYS A 336 -12.44 22.48 -26.09
CA LYS A 336 -12.75 23.91 -25.95
C LYS A 336 -13.97 24.15 -25.07
N GLU A 337 -15.06 23.43 -25.33
CA GLU A 337 -16.28 23.51 -24.53
C GLU A 337 -15.99 23.17 -23.06
N MET A 338 -15.22 22.10 -22.80
CA MET A 338 -14.86 21.71 -21.44
C MET A 338 -13.94 22.73 -20.76
N PHE A 339 -13.04 23.36 -21.51
CA PHE A 339 -12.19 24.43 -21.00
C PHE A 339 -13.03 25.65 -20.58
N ASP A 340 -14.05 26.02 -21.37
CA ASP A 340 -14.99 27.09 -21.02
C ASP A 340 -15.82 26.76 -19.77
N ILE A 341 -16.21 25.49 -19.58
CA ILE A 341 -16.90 25.04 -18.37
C ILE A 341 -15.96 25.14 -17.15
N TYR A 342 -14.73 24.63 -17.29
CA TYR A 342 -13.71 24.68 -16.24
C TYR A 342 -13.37 26.13 -15.83
N THR A 343 -13.22 27.05 -16.78
CA THR A 343 -12.86 28.44 -16.48
C THR A 343 -13.96 29.18 -15.72
N LYS A 344 -15.24 28.84 -15.97
CA LYS A 344 -16.38 29.35 -15.22
C LYS A 344 -16.47 28.74 -13.82
N GLU A 345 -16.20 27.45 -13.69
CA GLU A 345 -16.28 26.73 -12.42
C GLU A 345 -15.10 25.77 -12.23
N LYS A 346 -14.17 26.15 -11.37
CA LYS A 346 -12.93 25.40 -11.09
C LYS A 346 -13.13 24.31 -10.04
N SER A 347 -14.15 23.47 -10.23
CA SER A 347 -14.40 22.32 -9.35
C SER A 347 -13.42 21.17 -9.64
N LEU A 348 -13.21 20.29 -8.66
CA LEU A 348 -12.34 19.11 -8.80
C LEU A 348 -12.76 18.24 -10.00
N ILE A 349 -14.07 18.01 -10.15
CA ILE A 349 -14.61 17.17 -11.22
C ILE A 349 -14.40 17.80 -12.61
N ASN A 350 -14.61 19.11 -12.75
CA ASN A 350 -14.38 19.83 -14.00
C ASN A 350 -12.90 19.76 -14.41
N ILE A 351 -11.99 19.96 -13.46
CA ILE A 351 -10.55 19.84 -13.69
C ILE A 351 -10.18 18.41 -14.09
N LYS A 352 -10.69 17.38 -13.40
CA LYS A 352 -10.41 15.98 -13.74
C LYS A 352 -10.90 15.60 -15.12
N ILE A 353 -12.11 16.02 -15.52
CA ILE A 353 -12.66 15.72 -16.84
C ILE A 353 -11.86 16.43 -17.92
N LEU A 354 -11.50 17.70 -17.71
CA LEU A 354 -10.61 18.42 -18.62
C LEU A 354 -9.25 17.71 -18.75
N LEU A 355 -8.61 17.34 -17.65
CA LEU A 355 -7.34 16.61 -17.67
C LEU A 355 -7.46 15.25 -18.39
N SER A 356 -8.56 14.52 -18.18
CA SER A 356 -8.83 13.26 -18.88
C SER A 356 -8.93 13.45 -20.40
N LEU A 357 -9.63 14.50 -20.87
CA LEU A 357 -9.70 14.82 -22.29
C LEU A 357 -8.34 15.23 -22.87
N LEU A 358 -7.62 16.12 -22.18
CA LEU A 358 -6.33 16.63 -22.62
C LEU A 358 -5.27 15.52 -22.70
N ILE A 359 -5.13 14.71 -21.64
CA ILE A 359 -4.19 13.58 -21.60
C ILE A 359 -4.64 12.50 -22.57
N GLY A 360 -5.93 12.17 -22.58
CA GLY A 360 -6.49 11.13 -23.45
C GLY A 360 -6.35 11.42 -24.95
N SER A 361 -6.20 12.70 -25.34
CA SER A 361 -5.94 13.09 -26.73
C SER A 361 -4.58 12.62 -27.26
N ARG A 362 -3.61 12.38 -26.36
CA ARG A 362 -2.19 12.09 -26.69
C ARG A 362 -1.51 13.16 -27.57
N ASN A 363 -2.14 14.32 -27.75
CA ASN A 363 -1.57 15.43 -28.50
C ASN A 363 -0.59 16.22 -27.62
N GLU A 364 0.57 16.54 -28.17
CA GLU A 364 1.67 17.19 -27.44
C GLU A 364 1.27 18.54 -26.83
N LYS A 365 0.57 19.38 -27.61
CA LYS A 365 0.10 20.70 -27.14
C LYS A 365 -0.95 20.55 -26.04
N MET A 366 -1.83 19.54 -26.15
CA MET A 366 -2.82 19.23 -25.12
C MET A 366 -2.19 18.69 -23.85
N LEU A 367 -1.10 17.92 -23.95
CA LEU A 367 -0.34 17.47 -22.79
C LEU A 367 0.37 18.62 -22.07
N ILE A 368 0.85 19.63 -22.80
CA ILE A 368 1.38 20.87 -22.20
C ILE A 368 0.26 21.63 -21.50
N LEU A 369 -0.93 21.73 -22.10
CA LEU A 369 -2.09 22.32 -21.42
C LEU A 369 -2.50 21.50 -20.17
N ALA A 370 -2.41 20.17 -20.20
CA ALA A 370 -2.64 19.34 -19.03
C ALA A 370 -1.61 19.58 -17.93
N LEU A 371 -0.33 19.73 -18.30
CA LEU A 371 0.73 20.13 -17.37
C LEU A 371 0.41 21.51 -16.76
N TYR A 372 -0.02 22.48 -17.55
CA TYR A 372 -0.43 23.80 -17.06
C TYR A 372 -1.58 23.72 -16.04
N VAL A 373 -2.70 23.12 -16.46
CA VAL A 373 -3.91 23.01 -15.62
C VAL A 373 -3.61 22.28 -14.32
N SER A 374 -2.86 21.18 -14.37
CA SER A 374 -2.47 20.44 -13.17
C SER A 374 -1.47 21.23 -12.30
N PHE A 375 -0.53 21.97 -12.90
CA PHE A 375 0.44 22.79 -12.18
C PHE A 375 -0.23 23.90 -11.35
N ILE A 376 -1.14 24.67 -11.94
CA ILE A 376 -1.83 25.77 -11.25
C ILE A 376 -2.80 25.27 -10.17
N HIS A 377 -3.28 24.02 -10.28
CA HIS A 377 -4.28 23.45 -9.39
C HIS A 377 -3.79 22.38 -8.42
N LYS A 378 -2.51 21.98 -8.48
CA LYS A 378 -1.97 20.89 -7.65
C LYS A 378 -2.12 21.12 -6.15
N ASP A 379 -2.21 22.37 -5.70
CA ASP A 379 -2.36 22.75 -4.30
C ASP A 379 -3.72 23.42 -4.00
N THR A 380 -4.67 23.42 -4.95
CA THR A 380 -5.99 24.07 -4.76
C THR A 380 -6.90 23.28 -3.82
N PHE A 381 -6.81 21.94 -3.81
CA PHE A 381 -7.73 21.09 -3.04
C PHE A 381 -7.01 20.46 -1.85
N GLU A 382 -7.01 21.13 -0.70
CA GLU A 382 -6.25 20.72 0.50
C GLU A 382 -6.53 19.27 0.95
N THR A 383 -7.77 18.81 0.81
CA THR A 383 -8.21 17.47 1.21
C THR A 383 -8.13 16.42 0.09
N ASN A 384 -7.78 16.81 -1.14
CA ASN A 384 -7.71 15.92 -2.30
C ASN A 384 -6.37 16.04 -3.03
N TYR A 385 -5.53 15.02 -2.90
CA TYR A 385 -4.21 14.97 -3.50
C TYR A 385 -4.20 14.50 -4.97
N GLU A 386 -5.36 14.21 -5.58
CA GLU A 386 -5.40 13.58 -6.91
C GLU A 386 -4.81 14.48 -8.00
N ILE A 387 -5.10 15.77 -8.00
CA ILE A 387 -4.51 16.71 -8.98
C ILE A 387 -3.00 16.79 -8.79
N LYS A 388 -2.54 16.80 -7.53
CA LYS A 388 -1.12 16.78 -7.17
C LYS A 388 -0.41 15.52 -7.67
N LEU A 389 -1.07 14.37 -7.56
CA LEU A 389 -0.62 13.09 -8.07
C LEU A 389 -0.58 13.07 -9.61
N ILE A 390 -1.65 13.54 -10.27
CA ILE A 390 -1.71 13.65 -11.74
C ILE A 390 -0.57 14.54 -12.25
N TYR A 391 -0.35 15.70 -11.63
CA TYR A 391 0.79 16.57 -11.95
C TYR A 391 2.13 15.82 -11.87
N MET A 392 2.38 15.08 -10.78
CA MET A 392 3.60 14.27 -10.62
C MET A 392 3.75 13.20 -11.72
N PHE A 393 2.65 12.55 -12.13
CA PHE A 393 2.66 11.60 -13.25
C PHE A 393 2.97 12.28 -14.60
N ILE A 394 2.42 13.48 -14.84
CA ILE A 394 2.75 14.28 -16.02
C ILE A 394 4.24 14.66 -15.99
N CYS A 395 4.78 15.13 -14.85
CA CYS A 395 6.21 15.40 -14.71
C CYS A 395 7.07 14.15 -14.96
N ARG A 396 6.63 12.98 -14.49
CA ARG A 396 7.30 11.70 -14.76
C ARG A 396 7.30 11.37 -16.25
N PHE A 397 6.19 11.60 -16.95
CA PHE A 397 6.07 11.41 -18.39
C PHE A 397 7.00 12.33 -19.19
N PHE A 398 7.18 13.57 -18.73
CA PHE A 398 8.20 14.50 -19.23
C PHE A 398 9.60 14.26 -18.66
N CYS A 399 9.89 13.11 -18.04
CA CYS A 399 11.20 12.77 -17.49
C CYS A 399 11.78 13.80 -16.48
N PHE A 400 10.94 14.61 -15.83
CA PHE A 400 11.40 15.71 -14.97
C PHE A 400 11.65 15.23 -13.53
N TYR A 401 12.70 14.44 -13.36
CA TYR A 401 13.01 13.74 -12.11
C TYR A 401 13.12 14.65 -10.87
N SER A 402 13.69 15.85 -11.01
CA SER A 402 13.82 16.80 -9.89
C SER A 402 12.47 17.23 -9.33
N GLU A 403 11.48 17.47 -10.19
CA GLU A 403 10.13 17.82 -9.75
C GLU A 403 9.41 16.57 -9.22
N VAL A 404 9.58 15.39 -9.84
CA VAL A 404 9.00 14.14 -9.33
C VAL A 404 9.47 13.87 -7.89
N THR A 405 10.76 13.97 -7.60
CA THR A 405 11.29 13.73 -6.25
C THR A 405 10.90 14.82 -5.25
N LYS A 406 10.71 16.06 -5.69
CA LYS A 406 10.15 17.14 -4.87
C LYS A 406 8.69 16.86 -4.50
N MET A 407 7.85 16.56 -5.49
CA MET A 407 6.44 16.24 -5.30
C MET A 407 6.25 15.00 -4.41
N PHE A 408 7.10 13.98 -4.58
CA PHE A 408 7.11 12.79 -3.73
C PHE A 408 7.33 13.12 -2.24
N LYS A 409 8.18 14.12 -1.94
CA LYS A 409 8.38 14.59 -0.56
C LYS A 409 7.19 15.40 -0.05
N GLU A 410 6.64 16.29 -0.88
CA GLU A 410 5.49 17.12 -0.51
C GLU A 410 4.23 16.30 -0.21
N LEU A 411 4.01 15.20 -0.94
CA LEU A 411 2.90 14.28 -0.69
C LEU A 411 3.00 13.52 0.64
N SER A 412 4.10 13.69 1.39
CA SER A 412 4.30 13.07 2.71
C SER A 412 4.04 11.56 2.70
N ILE A 413 4.55 10.87 1.67
CA ILE A 413 4.45 9.41 1.50
C ILE A 413 5.04 8.72 2.73
N ARG A 414 4.30 7.79 3.34
CA ARG A 414 4.69 7.07 4.57
C ARG A 414 4.42 5.57 4.47
N ASN A 415 5.16 4.79 5.26
CA ASN A 415 4.92 3.35 5.45
C ASN A 415 4.88 2.61 4.10
N ILE A 416 3.94 1.67 3.94
CA ILE A 416 3.75 0.87 2.72
C ILE A 416 3.57 1.69 1.44
N GLN A 417 3.21 2.98 1.55
CA GLN A 417 3.12 3.84 0.37
C GLN A 417 4.49 4.05 -0.28
N HIS A 418 5.60 4.03 0.47
CA HIS A 418 6.94 4.07 -0.11
C HIS A 418 7.15 2.90 -1.07
N GLU A 419 6.73 1.70 -0.66
CA GLU A 419 6.81 0.49 -1.48
C GLU A 419 5.95 0.61 -2.75
N ASN A 420 4.69 1.01 -2.59
CA ASN A 420 3.74 1.08 -3.70
C ASN A 420 4.03 2.21 -4.70
N LEU A 421 4.74 3.26 -4.28
CA LEU A 421 4.98 4.47 -5.08
C LEU A 421 6.43 4.66 -5.51
N CYS A 422 7.36 3.84 -5.03
CA CYS A 422 8.78 3.95 -5.33
C CYS A 422 9.08 3.98 -6.84
N PHE A 423 8.30 3.25 -7.65
CA PHE A 423 8.45 3.18 -9.10
C PHE A 423 8.39 4.58 -9.78
N LEU A 424 7.72 5.56 -9.17
CA LEU A 424 7.57 6.89 -9.75
C LEU A 424 8.91 7.59 -9.98
N TRP A 425 9.83 7.48 -9.01
CA TRP A 425 11.16 8.06 -9.12
C TRP A 425 12.20 7.01 -9.53
N SER A 426 12.11 5.78 -9.02
CA SER A 426 13.15 4.76 -9.27
C SER A 426 13.21 4.35 -10.74
N ASP A 427 12.07 4.25 -11.42
CA ASP A 427 12.05 3.95 -12.85
C ASP A 427 12.82 5.02 -13.66
N LEU A 428 12.62 6.31 -13.33
CA LEU A 428 13.35 7.42 -13.96
C LEU A 428 14.84 7.37 -13.64
N ASN A 429 15.21 7.11 -12.38
CA ASN A 429 16.60 6.99 -11.97
C ASN A 429 17.33 5.90 -12.78
N ILE A 430 16.66 4.77 -13.04
CA ILE A 430 17.18 3.64 -13.83
C ILE A 430 17.28 3.99 -15.33
N ILE A 431 16.23 4.56 -15.94
CA ILE A 431 16.21 4.82 -17.39
C ILE A 431 17.10 5.99 -17.78
N LEU A 432 17.13 7.03 -16.95
CA LEU A 432 17.95 8.22 -17.19
C LEU A 432 19.38 8.07 -16.65
N ASN A 433 19.69 6.94 -15.99
CA ASN A 433 21.01 6.62 -15.41
C ASN A 433 21.54 7.73 -14.47
N LEU A 434 20.65 8.26 -13.61
CA LEU A 434 20.95 9.43 -12.77
C LEU A 434 21.86 9.12 -11.58
N ASN A 435 21.93 7.86 -11.16
CA ASN A 435 22.71 7.40 -10.00
C ASN A 435 22.39 8.17 -8.69
N ASP A 436 21.12 8.51 -8.45
CA ASP A 436 20.70 9.18 -7.22
C ASP A 436 20.75 8.24 -6.00
N LYS A 437 21.92 8.18 -5.38
CA LYS A 437 22.16 7.37 -4.17
C LYS A 437 21.42 7.86 -2.94
N ASN A 438 20.95 9.11 -2.91
CA ASN A 438 20.25 9.64 -1.75
C ASN A 438 18.82 9.10 -1.66
N MET A 439 18.08 9.11 -2.77
CA MET A 439 16.74 8.51 -2.82
C MET A 439 16.80 6.99 -2.62
N GLU A 440 17.79 6.33 -3.24
CA GLU A 440 18.05 4.90 -3.06
C GLU A 440 18.28 4.54 -1.58
N LYS A 441 19.20 5.26 -0.90
CA LYS A 441 19.51 5.03 0.52
C LYS A 441 18.29 5.23 1.41
N LYS A 442 17.50 6.29 1.18
CA LYS A 442 16.27 6.57 1.95
C LYS A 442 15.25 5.44 1.82
N TYR A 443 15.00 4.98 0.61
CA TYR A 443 14.08 3.87 0.37
C TYR A 443 14.58 2.56 0.99
N LYS A 444 15.87 2.23 0.82
CA LYS A 444 16.46 1.03 1.44
C LYS A 444 16.38 1.05 2.97
N ASN A 445 16.64 2.20 3.61
CA ASN A 445 16.46 2.33 5.07
C ASN A 445 15.01 2.11 5.49
N PHE A 446 14.04 2.72 4.80
CA PHE A 446 12.62 2.47 5.05
C PHE A 446 12.25 0.99 4.92
N TYR A 447 12.73 0.34 3.85
CA TYR A 447 12.48 -1.07 3.59
C TYR A 447 13.03 -1.95 4.72
N PHE A 448 14.27 -1.72 5.15
CA PHE A 448 14.87 -2.50 6.25
C PHE A 448 14.23 -2.23 7.61
N ASP A 449 13.82 -0.98 7.89
CA ASP A 449 13.06 -0.66 9.10
C ASP A 449 11.71 -1.41 9.13
N THR A 450 11.04 -1.48 7.98
CA THR A 450 9.78 -2.23 7.85
C THR A 450 9.98 -3.72 8.11
N GLN A 451 11.05 -4.34 7.59
CA GLN A 451 11.40 -5.73 7.88
C GLN A 451 11.66 -5.96 9.38
N LYS A 452 12.41 -5.05 10.04
CA LYS A 452 12.61 -5.09 11.50
C LYS A 452 11.27 -5.07 12.24
N ASN A 453 10.37 -4.18 11.85
CA ASN A 453 9.07 -4.02 12.51
C ASN A 453 8.22 -5.30 12.38
N PHE A 454 8.25 -5.98 11.23
CA PHE A 454 7.61 -7.29 11.09
C PHE A 454 8.22 -8.32 12.05
N ASN A 455 9.55 -8.46 12.06
CA ASN A 455 10.25 -9.44 12.88
C ASN A 455 9.97 -9.26 14.39
N ASN A 456 9.97 -8.01 14.85
CA ASN A 456 9.81 -7.71 16.28
C ASN A 456 8.35 -7.67 16.74
N ALA A 457 7.36 -7.55 15.84
CA ALA A 457 5.95 -7.43 16.20
C ALA A 457 5.21 -8.77 16.32
N VAL A 458 5.65 -9.83 15.63
CA VAL A 458 4.94 -11.12 15.56
C VAL A 458 4.72 -11.73 16.96
N MET A 459 5.78 -11.85 17.76
CA MET A 459 5.70 -12.45 19.11
C MET A 459 4.83 -11.66 20.08
N PRO A 460 4.93 -10.31 20.18
CA PRO A 460 4.00 -9.51 20.98
C PRO A 460 2.52 -9.73 20.65
N TYR A 461 2.15 -9.87 19.37
CA TYR A 461 0.77 -10.18 18.98
C TYR A 461 0.38 -11.60 19.36
N LEU A 462 1.27 -12.57 19.14
CA LEU A 462 1.05 -13.95 19.54
C LEU A 462 0.81 -14.11 21.04
N ILE A 463 1.67 -13.51 21.89
CA ILE A 463 1.55 -13.59 23.35
C ILE A 463 0.22 -13.00 23.82
N LYS A 464 -0.27 -11.95 23.15
CA LYS A 464 -1.58 -11.33 23.40
C LYS A 464 -2.76 -12.09 22.78
N GLN A 465 -2.52 -13.29 22.22
CA GLN A 465 -3.51 -14.14 21.53
C GLN A 465 -4.19 -13.46 20.34
N LYS A 466 -3.54 -12.44 19.76
CA LYS A 466 -3.99 -11.76 18.55
C LYS A 466 -3.46 -12.49 17.31
N TYR A 467 -3.89 -13.73 17.14
CA TYR A 467 -3.36 -14.65 16.12
C TYR A 467 -3.46 -14.11 14.70
N HIS A 468 -4.58 -13.44 14.37
CA HIS A 468 -4.83 -12.86 13.05
C HIS A 468 -3.77 -11.84 12.66
N PHE A 469 -3.42 -10.89 13.54
CA PHE A 469 -2.37 -9.92 13.27
C PHE A 469 -1.00 -10.58 13.12
N ALA A 470 -0.69 -11.58 13.94
CA ALA A 470 0.60 -12.28 13.85
C ALA A 470 0.73 -13.08 12.52
N ILE A 471 -0.35 -13.70 12.04
CA ILE A 471 -0.37 -14.39 10.73
C ILE A 471 -0.22 -13.36 9.60
N GLU A 472 -1.03 -12.30 9.61
CA GLU A 472 -0.98 -11.25 8.59
C GLU A 472 0.43 -10.62 8.51
N LEU A 473 1.11 -10.44 9.64
CA LEU A 473 2.50 -9.95 9.68
C LEU A 473 3.50 -10.93 9.04
N LEU A 474 3.35 -12.24 9.24
CA LEU A 474 4.21 -13.23 8.60
C LEU A 474 3.98 -13.28 7.08
N GLU A 475 2.73 -13.17 6.64
CA GLU A 475 2.39 -13.09 5.22
C GLU A 475 2.93 -11.80 4.58
N MET A 476 2.75 -10.65 5.23
CA MET A 476 3.30 -9.37 4.80
C MET A 476 4.82 -9.41 4.75
N LYS A 477 5.49 -9.97 5.78
CA LYS A 477 6.94 -10.15 5.79
C LYS A 477 7.40 -10.93 4.57
N LYS A 478 6.77 -12.07 4.27
CA LYS A 478 7.11 -12.90 3.11
C LYS A 478 6.94 -12.12 1.80
N SER A 479 5.80 -11.44 1.63
CA SER A 479 5.55 -10.61 0.46
C SER A 479 6.58 -9.48 0.31
N PHE A 480 7.01 -8.90 1.43
CA PHE A 480 7.97 -7.81 1.44
C PHE A 480 9.38 -8.31 1.12
N ASP A 481 9.82 -9.41 1.73
CA ASP A 481 11.11 -10.07 1.44
C ASP A 481 11.25 -10.44 -0.05
N ASP A 482 10.12 -10.76 -0.71
CA ASP A 482 10.07 -11.08 -2.14
C ASP A 482 9.87 -9.86 -3.06
N SER A 483 9.83 -8.65 -2.51
CA SER A 483 9.51 -7.42 -3.24
C SER A 483 10.28 -7.28 -4.55
N LEU A 484 9.51 -7.11 -5.64
CA LEU A 484 10.04 -6.79 -6.95
C LEU A 484 10.65 -5.39 -7.00
N VAL A 485 9.98 -4.41 -6.39
CA VAL A 485 10.40 -3.01 -6.38
C VAL A 485 11.76 -2.87 -5.69
N PHE A 486 11.96 -3.55 -4.56
CA PHE A 486 13.24 -3.55 -3.87
C PHE A 486 14.34 -4.16 -4.72
N LYS A 487 14.08 -5.31 -5.38
CA LYS A 487 15.03 -5.96 -6.30
C LYS A 487 15.39 -5.05 -7.48
N GLU A 488 14.45 -4.29 -8.02
CA GLU A 488 14.69 -3.33 -9.10
C GLU A 488 15.62 -2.18 -8.65
N VAL A 489 15.37 -1.62 -7.47
CA VAL A 489 16.20 -0.55 -6.89
C VAL A 489 17.60 -1.07 -6.54
N GLU A 490 17.70 -2.27 -5.97
CA GLU A 490 18.98 -2.88 -5.60
C GLU A 490 19.84 -3.20 -6.82
N LYS A 491 19.25 -3.77 -7.88
CA LYS A 491 19.96 -4.13 -9.12
C LYS A 491 20.08 -2.97 -10.10
N ASN A 492 19.44 -1.83 -9.82
CA ASN A 492 19.31 -0.68 -10.72
C ASN A 492 18.81 -1.10 -12.13
N GLN A 493 17.77 -1.94 -12.16
CA GLN A 493 17.23 -2.54 -13.38
C GLN A 493 15.72 -2.72 -13.27
N ILE A 494 14.98 -2.42 -14.34
CA ILE A 494 13.55 -2.73 -14.44
C ILE A 494 13.36 -4.24 -14.64
N LEU A 495 12.53 -4.84 -13.80
CA LEU A 495 12.22 -6.27 -13.76
C LEU A 495 10.71 -6.54 -13.89
N ALA A 496 9.87 -5.51 -13.76
CA ALA A 496 8.43 -5.66 -13.89
C ALA A 496 7.97 -6.10 -15.28
N GLU A 497 7.01 -7.00 -15.30
CA GLU A 497 6.32 -7.45 -16.52
C GLU A 497 4.96 -6.78 -16.69
N ASN A 498 4.31 -6.38 -15.59
CA ASN A 498 3.01 -5.73 -15.58
C ASN A 498 3.15 -4.20 -15.44
N SER A 499 2.55 -3.46 -16.37
CA SER A 499 2.55 -1.99 -16.37
C SER A 499 1.41 -1.39 -15.55
N LYS A 500 0.35 -2.17 -15.26
CA LYS A 500 -0.86 -1.67 -14.59
C LYS A 500 -0.55 -1.28 -13.15
N THR A 501 -1.05 -0.12 -12.72
CA THR A 501 -0.89 0.38 -11.35
C THR A 501 -2.25 0.62 -10.71
N MET A 502 -2.27 0.89 -9.40
CA MET A 502 -3.51 1.27 -8.70
C MET A 502 -4.10 2.60 -9.17
N PHE A 503 -3.40 3.33 -10.04
CA PHE A 503 -3.79 4.64 -10.54
C PHE A 503 -4.31 4.61 -11.98
N SER A 504 -4.29 3.45 -12.65
CA SER A 504 -4.73 3.29 -14.04
C SER A 504 -6.13 3.86 -14.29
N ASP A 505 -7.00 3.83 -13.29
CA ASP A 505 -8.41 4.21 -13.43
C ASP A 505 -8.73 5.64 -12.95
N ILE A 506 -7.74 6.45 -12.55
CA ILE A 506 -7.98 7.82 -11.99
C ILE A 506 -8.70 8.73 -13.01
N LEU A 507 -8.23 8.72 -14.26
CA LEU A 507 -8.75 9.56 -15.36
C LEU A 507 -9.43 8.74 -16.48
N GLY A 508 -9.65 7.44 -16.25
CA GLY A 508 -10.16 6.50 -17.23
C GLY A 508 -9.10 5.95 -18.19
N TYR A 509 -9.46 4.92 -18.94
CA TYR A 509 -8.50 4.06 -19.65
C TYR A 509 -7.70 4.77 -20.77
N LYS A 510 -8.21 5.85 -21.39
CA LYS A 510 -7.42 6.64 -22.38
C LYS A 510 -6.13 7.19 -21.78
N CYS A 511 -6.14 7.47 -20.48
CA CYS A 511 -5.02 8.05 -19.75
C CYS A 511 -4.15 6.98 -19.06
N GLU A 512 -4.49 5.69 -19.14
CA GLU A 512 -3.78 4.63 -18.41
C GLU A 512 -2.28 4.59 -18.73
N TYR A 513 -1.91 4.93 -19.97
CA TYR A 513 -0.50 4.99 -20.39
C TYR A 513 0.34 5.95 -19.54
N LEU A 514 -0.26 7.04 -19.02
CA LEU A 514 0.41 8.02 -18.18
C LEU A 514 0.73 7.44 -16.79
N PHE A 515 -0.19 6.63 -16.26
CA PHE A 515 -0.12 6.03 -14.92
C PHE A 515 0.62 4.70 -14.87
N SER A 516 1.08 4.23 -16.02
CA SER A 516 1.74 2.93 -16.16
C SER A 516 3.14 2.91 -15.55
N LYS A 517 3.46 1.80 -14.87
CA LYS A 517 4.83 1.46 -14.45
C LYS A 517 5.63 1.02 -15.68
N MET A 518 6.94 1.30 -15.67
CA MET A 518 7.83 0.79 -16.72
C MET A 518 8.06 -0.71 -16.56
N THR A 519 8.13 -1.42 -17.69
CA THR A 519 8.33 -2.87 -17.76
C THR A 519 9.59 -3.23 -18.56
N ILE A 520 10.06 -4.47 -18.45
CA ILE A 520 11.18 -4.99 -19.26
C ILE A 520 10.91 -4.74 -20.76
N ASN A 521 9.69 -5.04 -21.23
CA ASN A 521 9.28 -4.83 -22.61
C ASN A 521 9.24 -3.35 -23.00
N SER A 522 8.94 -2.43 -22.09
CA SER A 522 8.96 -0.98 -22.37
C SER A 522 10.37 -0.41 -22.53
N ARG A 523 11.41 -1.15 -22.12
CA ARG A 523 12.80 -0.77 -22.34
C ARG A 523 13.27 -1.19 -23.73
N GLU A 524 12.82 -2.35 -24.21
CA GLU A 524 13.07 -2.87 -25.56
C GLU A 524 12.19 -2.15 -26.62
N ASN A 525 10.94 -1.86 -26.27
CA ASN A 525 10.03 -0.99 -27.01
C ASN A 525 10.12 0.43 -26.45
N LYS A 526 11.14 1.20 -26.88
CA LYS A 526 11.37 2.64 -26.61
C LYS A 526 10.37 3.25 -25.62
N PHE A 527 10.81 3.38 -24.36
CA PHE A 527 10.10 4.17 -23.35
C PHE A 527 9.50 5.44 -23.98
N ILE A 528 8.17 5.58 -23.90
CA ILE A 528 7.39 6.71 -24.44
C ILE A 528 7.53 7.90 -23.47
N GLY A 529 8.75 8.22 -23.06
CA GLY A 529 9.05 9.46 -22.38
C GLY A 529 9.04 10.58 -23.40
N PHE A 530 8.33 11.66 -23.11
CA PHE A 530 8.22 12.76 -24.05
C PHE A 530 9.39 13.73 -23.88
N SER A 531 10.20 13.89 -24.92
CA SER A 531 11.26 14.91 -24.95
C SER A 531 10.68 16.21 -25.50
N LEU A 532 10.74 17.28 -24.72
CA LEU A 532 10.55 18.64 -25.24
C LEU A 532 11.66 18.99 -26.25
N GLY A 533 12.81 18.30 -26.22
CA GLY A 533 13.97 18.54 -27.09
C GLY A 533 13.70 18.43 -28.59
N THR A 534 12.67 17.70 -28.99
CA THR A 534 12.25 17.60 -30.40
C THR A 534 11.43 18.81 -30.87
N ILE A 535 10.93 19.68 -29.96
CA ILE A 535 9.91 20.69 -30.29
C ILE A 535 10.18 22.06 -29.66
N TYR A 536 10.73 22.11 -28.45
CA TYR A 536 11.22 23.33 -27.80
C TYR A 536 12.72 23.42 -28.04
N ASN A 537 13.23 24.48 -28.68
CA ASN A 537 14.67 24.71 -28.85
C ASN A 537 15.01 26.18 -28.55
N PRO A 538 15.65 26.50 -27.42
CA PRO A 538 15.96 27.87 -27.03
C PRO A 538 16.97 28.56 -27.92
N LYS A 539 17.80 27.81 -28.68
CA LYS A 539 18.72 28.39 -29.67
C LYS A 539 18.00 28.82 -30.95
N ILE A 540 16.77 28.35 -31.18
CA ILE A 540 15.89 28.67 -32.32
C ILE A 540 14.69 29.53 -31.87
N SER A 541 14.44 29.67 -30.57
CA SER A 541 13.23 30.28 -29.99
C SER A 541 13.21 31.81 -30.01
N GLY A 542 13.49 32.41 -31.18
CA GLY A 542 12.98 33.74 -31.48
C GLY A 542 11.46 33.70 -31.69
N GLU A 543 10.91 32.61 -32.24
CA GLU A 543 9.47 32.48 -32.60
C GLU A 543 8.90 31.05 -32.42
N ASN A 544 9.69 29.97 -32.51
CA ASN A 544 9.15 28.58 -32.56
C ASN A 544 8.70 27.96 -31.22
N GLY A 545 9.15 28.47 -30.06
CA GLY A 545 8.72 27.96 -28.75
C GLY A 545 7.30 28.41 -28.35
N ILE A 546 6.82 29.51 -28.93
CA ILE A 546 5.50 30.10 -28.69
C ILE A 546 4.39 29.18 -29.23
N ASN A 547 4.66 28.43 -30.31
CA ASN A 547 3.71 27.51 -30.94
C ASN A 547 3.26 26.33 -30.04
N LEU A 548 3.98 26.02 -28.96
CA LEU A 548 3.58 25.00 -27.99
C LEU A 548 2.69 25.55 -26.86
N LEU A 549 2.85 26.84 -26.56
CA LEU A 549 2.07 27.55 -25.55
C LEU A 549 0.74 28.05 -26.15
N ASP A 550 0.68 28.24 -27.47
CA ASP A 550 -0.58 28.29 -28.21
C ASP A 550 -1.02 26.87 -28.63
N ASN A 551 -1.98 26.35 -27.86
CA ASN A 551 -2.60 25.04 -28.08
C ASN A 551 -3.91 25.14 -28.87
N GLY A 552 -4.29 26.34 -29.35
CA GLY A 552 -5.55 26.60 -30.05
C GLY A 552 -6.80 26.65 -29.17
N VAL A 553 -6.69 26.31 -27.88
CA VAL A 553 -7.74 26.49 -26.85
C VAL A 553 -7.46 27.77 -26.04
N VAL A 554 -6.21 27.94 -25.62
CA VAL A 554 -5.74 29.12 -24.86
C VAL A 554 -4.27 29.40 -25.18
N GLU A 555 -3.88 30.67 -25.19
CA GLU A 555 -2.49 31.10 -25.28
C GLU A 555 -1.87 31.16 -23.87
N LEU A 556 -0.94 30.24 -23.59
CA LEU A 556 -0.24 30.15 -22.31
C LEU A 556 0.99 31.07 -22.23
N GLY A 557 1.24 31.85 -23.29
CA GLY A 557 2.45 32.69 -23.47
C GLY A 557 2.56 33.88 -22.52
N GLU A 558 1.54 34.16 -21.71
CA GLU A 558 1.52 35.28 -20.77
C GLU A 558 1.78 34.88 -19.31
N ASP A 559 1.74 33.58 -18.97
CA ASP A 559 2.01 33.09 -17.61
C ASP A 559 3.50 32.86 -17.39
N GLY A 560 4.19 33.91 -16.93
CA GLY A 560 5.63 33.89 -16.71
C GLY A 560 6.11 32.77 -15.78
N VAL A 561 5.31 32.36 -14.79
CA VAL A 561 5.68 31.29 -13.85
C VAL A 561 5.65 29.93 -14.55
N PHE A 562 4.62 29.67 -15.34
CA PHE A 562 4.54 28.44 -16.11
C PHE A 562 5.60 28.37 -17.22
N ILE A 563 5.91 29.49 -17.86
CA ILE A 563 6.98 29.56 -18.87
C ILE A 563 8.33 29.14 -18.28
N GLU A 564 8.67 29.61 -17.07
CA GLU A 564 9.89 29.19 -16.40
C GLU A 564 9.89 27.68 -16.08
N LEU A 565 8.75 27.11 -15.67
CA LEU A 565 8.64 25.65 -15.49
C LEU A 565 8.95 24.88 -16.78
N VAL A 566 8.39 25.30 -17.93
CA VAL A 566 8.65 24.66 -19.23
C VAL A 566 10.12 24.79 -19.63
N LYS A 567 10.74 25.96 -19.41
CA LYS A 567 12.18 26.17 -19.63
C LYS A 567 13.03 25.25 -18.76
N ASP A 568 12.65 25.07 -17.49
CA ASP A 568 13.36 24.20 -16.55
C ASP A 568 13.28 22.73 -16.98
N ILE A 569 12.10 22.25 -17.37
CA ILE A 569 11.93 20.90 -17.93
C ILE A 569 12.84 20.71 -19.15
N TYR A 570 12.80 21.65 -20.10
CA TYR A 570 13.62 21.57 -21.30
C TYR A 570 15.11 21.53 -20.96
N LYS A 571 15.60 22.46 -20.12
CA LYS A 571 17.01 22.54 -19.72
C LYS A 571 17.48 21.27 -19.01
N TYR A 572 16.62 20.72 -18.15
CA TYR A 572 16.86 19.46 -17.47
C TYR A 572 17.04 18.32 -18.48
N GLN A 573 16.07 18.16 -19.39
CA GLN A 573 16.12 17.16 -20.44
C GLN A 573 17.33 17.33 -21.37
N GLU A 574 17.67 18.55 -21.76
CA GLU A 574 18.84 18.84 -22.60
C GLU A 574 20.13 18.38 -21.92
N THR A 575 20.24 18.58 -20.61
CA THR A 575 21.41 18.13 -19.83
C THR A 575 21.47 16.61 -19.75
N ILE A 576 20.36 15.95 -19.44
CA ILE A 576 20.30 14.49 -19.29
C ILE A 576 20.48 13.76 -20.63
N PHE A 577 19.86 14.23 -21.70
CA PHE A 577 19.93 13.58 -23.01
C PHE A 577 21.22 13.88 -23.78
N LYS A 578 21.93 14.97 -23.49
CA LYS A 578 23.28 15.22 -24.03
C LYS A 578 24.39 14.40 -23.39
N ILE A 579 24.13 13.80 -22.22
CA ILE A 579 25.08 12.93 -21.51
C ILE A 579 25.12 11.51 -22.11
N LYS A 580 24.44 11.25 -23.24
CA LYS A 580 24.47 9.96 -23.94
C LYS A 580 25.51 9.89 -25.06
#